data_AF-A0A8S3FK29-F1
#
_entry.id   AF-A0A8S3FK29-F1
#
_cell.length_a   1.000
_cell.length_b   1.000
_cell.length_c   1.000
_cell.angle_alpha   90.00
_cell.angle_beta   90.00
_cell.angle_gamma   90.00
#
_symmetry.space_group_name_H-M   'P 1'
#
loop_
_entity.id
_entity.type
_entity.pdbx_description
1 polymer ?
#
loop_
_entity_poly.entity_id
_entity_poly.type
_entity_poly.pdbx_seq_one_letter_code
_entity_poly.pdbx_strand_id
1 'polypeptide(L)'
;MHGFKCAFRLGRKPFFYCDVNQDTIRRINKGSECHLRKLEKYDKNCMAIDFANEREKARLKKKYGIISLSPFWKINNFDIFHQTGIDIMHVLLEGICQRELKLLLKHIQQQKFANLSSLTSMIRNFQYGCNEPSPSDKFNLSSEDNEAKFRASASEMLSLFKYIPFIFHRSHLTELISASVGWHSFLLLREIISISLASEIDITSIEKLEELVTRYLITFDNAYGYVQRIPKHHLLVHFGEQMHRFGSLRFTS
;
A
#
# COMPACT_ATOMS: atom_id res chain seq x y z
N MET A 1 8.91 -4.88 11.77
CA MET A 1 8.80 -5.76 12.96
C MET A 1 10.07 -6.58 13.14
N HIS A 2 10.63 -6.56 14.35
CA HIS A 2 11.83 -7.32 14.71
C HIS A 2 11.60 -8.84 14.56
N GLY A 3 12.56 -9.55 13.97
CA GLY A 3 12.55 -11.00 13.75
C GLY A 3 12.19 -11.45 12.33
N PHE A 4 11.59 -10.60 11.50
CA PHE A 4 11.25 -10.92 10.11
C PHE A 4 12.14 -10.15 9.14
N LYS A 5 12.35 -10.68 7.93
CA LYS A 5 12.99 -9.89 6.87
C LYS A 5 12.04 -8.77 6.46
N CYS A 6 12.19 -7.60 7.09
CA CYS A 6 11.71 -6.32 6.57
C CYS A 6 12.54 -5.92 5.33
N ALA A 7 12.56 -6.79 4.33
CA ALA A 7 13.17 -6.53 3.06
C ALA A 7 12.24 -7.12 2.02
N PHE A 8 11.32 -6.27 1.56
CA PHE A 8 10.43 -6.47 0.42
C PHE A 8 11.15 -6.92 -0.89
N ARG A 9 12.49 -7.05 -0.87
CA ARG A 9 13.36 -7.44 -1.98
C ARG A 9 14.13 -8.75 -1.81
N LEU A 10 14.19 -9.39 -0.62
CA LEU A 10 15.20 -10.46 -0.35
C LEU A 10 14.66 -11.78 0.24
N GLY A 11 13.36 -11.92 0.50
CA GLY A 11 12.74 -13.16 1.01
C GLY A 11 11.73 -13.74 0.03
N ARG A 12 11.64 -15.08 -0.09
CA ARG A 12 10.58 -15.73 -0.89
C ARG A 12 9.19 -15.46 -0.32
N LYS A 13 9.10 -15.18 1.00
CA LYS A 13 7.89 -14.80 1.73
C LYS A 13 8.04 -13.38 2.26
N PRO A 14 7.49 -12.37 1.56
CA PRO A 14 7.76 -10.97 1.87
C PRO A 14 6.95 -10.43 3.05
N PHE A 15 5.94 -11.17 3.53
CA PHE A 15 5.03 -10.69 4.57
C PHE A 15 5.11 -11.50 5.85
N PHE A 16 4.89 -10.73 6.91
CA PHE A 16 4.73 -11.17 8.27
C PHE A 16 3.44 -11.97 8.47
N TYR A 17 2.31 -11.47 7.97
CA TYR A 17 0.98 -12.07 8.17
C TYR A 17 0.75 -13.34 7.34
N CYS A 18 1.13 -13.34 6.07
CA CYS A 18 0.79 -14.41 5.13
C CYS A 18 1.96 -15.38 4.87
N ASP A 19 1.63 -16.66 4.72
CA ASP A 19 2.55 -17.74 4.35
C ASP A 19 2.64 -17.95 2.83
N VAL A 20 2.56 -16.86 2.06
CA VAL A 20 2.48 -16.88 0.59
C VAL A 20 3.80 -16.42 -0.03
N ASN A 21 4.13 -17.01 -1.18
CA ASN A 21 5.27 -16.64 -2.00
C ASN A 21 5.05 -15.30 -2.74
N GLN A 22 6.13 -14.58 -3.00
CA GLN A 22 6.10 -13.23 -3.58
C GLN A 22 5.40 -13.13 -4.95
N ASP A 23 5.42 -14.17 -5.77
CA ASP A 23 4.78 -14.14 -7.10
C ASP A 23 3.26 -14.27 -7.01
N THR A 24 2.78 -15.20 -6.17
CA THR A 24 1.35 -15.43 -5.95
C THR A 24 0.71 -14.25 -5.22
N ILE A 25 1.44 -13.61 -4.30
CA ILE A 25 0.88 -12.58 -3.44
C ILE A 25 0.41 -11.34 -4.20
N ARG A 26 1.00 -11.08 -5.38
CA ARG A 26 0.58 -9.96 -6.25
C ARG A 26 -0.77 -10.22 -6.88
N ARG A 27 -1.22 -11.48 -6.99
CA ARG A 27 -2.44 -11.86 -7.69
C ARG A 27 -3.65 -12.05 -6.77
N ILE A 28 -3.42 -12.03 -5.45
CA ILE A 28 -4.48 -12.13 -4.45
C ILE A 28 -5.27 -10.83 -4.42
N ASN A 29 -6.60 -10.93 -4.51
CA ASN A 29 -7.49 -9.77 -4.47
C ASN A 29 -8.40 -9.77 -3.23
N LYS A 30 -8.51 -10.90 -2.53
CA LYS A 30 -9.39 -11.07 -1.36
C LYS A 30 -8.66 -11.65 -0.17
N GLY A 31 -9.09 -11.27 1.03
CA GLY A 31 -8.57 -11.82 2.28
C GLY A 31 -8.77 -13.34 2.39
N SER A 32 -9.91 -13.86 1.92
CA SER A 32 -10.26 -15.29 1.93
C SER A 32 -9.31 -16.19 1.12
N GLU A 33 -8.56 -15.61 0.17
CA GLU A 33 -7.56 -16.32 -0.65
C GLU A 33 -6.19 -16.40 0.06
N CYS A 34 -6.05 -15.76 1.22
CA CYS A 34 -4.80 -15.71 1.97
C CYS A 34 -4.65 -16.91 2.90
N HIS A 35 -3.43 -17.42 2.98
CA HIS A 35 -3.04 -18.36 4.03
C HIS A 35 -2.21 -17.62 5.09
N LEU A 36 -2.79 -17.39 6.27
CA LEU A 36 -2.09 -16.76 7.38
C LEU A 36 -1.01 -17.69 7.97
N ARG A 37 0.05 -17.10 8.52
CA ARG A 37 1.05 -17.83 9.29
C ARG A 37 0.45 -18.25 10.63
N LYS A 38 0.89 -19.41 11.11
CA LYS A 38 0.51 -19.96 12.42
C LYS A 38 1.69 -19.95 13.37
N LEU A 39 1.44 -19.73 14.65
CA LEU A 39 2.48 -19.70 15.70
C LEU A 39 3.25 -21.02 15.77
N GLU A 40 2.59 -22.18 15.70
CA GLU A 40 3.30 -23.47 15.83
C GLU A 40 4.28 -23.69 14.68
N LYS A 41 3.90 -23.22 13.48
CA LYS A 41 4.77 -23.29 12.30
C LYS A 41 5.92 -22.28 12.39
N TYR A 42 5.67 -21.11 12.97
CA TYR A 42 6.70 -20.09 13.20
C TYR A 42 7.78 -20.61 14.15
N ASP A 43 7.39 -21.19 15.28
CA ASP A 43 8.31 -21.74 16.28
C ASP A 43 9.20 -22.83 15.68
N LYS A 44 8.59 -23.82 14.99
CA LYS A 44 9.33 -24.86 14.27
C LYS A 44 10.32 -24.30 13.24
N ASN A 45 9.95 -23.25 12.52
CA ASN A 45 10.83 -22.62 11.55
C ASN A 45 11.98 -21.86 12.22
N CYS A 46 11.75 -21.22 13.37
CA CYS A 46 12.79 -20.57 14.16
C CYS A 46 13.79 -21.59 14.68
N MET A 47 13.32 -22.67 15.31
CA MET A 47 14.17 -23.78 15.75
C MET A 47 15.01 -24.34 14.59
N ALA A 48 14.39 -24.59 13.43
CA ALA A 48 15.11 -25.08 12.26
C ALA A 48 16.20 -24.11 11.76
N ILE A 49 16.02 -22.80 11.91
CA ILE A 49 17.04 -21.79 11.57
C ILE A 49 18.17 -21.79 12.59
N ASP A 50 17.85 -21.92 13.88
CA ASP A 50 18.83 -21.82 14.97
C ASP A 50 19.73 -23.05 15.06
N PHE A 51 19.20 -24.25 14.78
CA PHE A 51 19.97 -25.50 14.75
C PHE A 51 20.71 -25.77 13.41
N ALA A 52 20.52 -24.92 12.40
CA ALA A 52 21.16 -25.10 11.09
C ALA A 52 22.61 -24.58 11.07
N ASN A 53 23.47 -25.22 10.28
CA ASN A 53 24.80 -24.68 9.93
C ASN A 53 24.67 -23.37 9.13
N GLU A 54 25.72 -22.55 9.09
CA GLU A 54 25.67 -21.20 8.49
C GLU A 54 25.20 -21.16 7.03
N ARG A 55 25.58 -22.15 6.21
CA ARG A 55 25.17 -22.23 4.80
C ARG A 55 23.67 -22.53 4.67
N GLU A 56 23.17 -23.43 5.49
CA GLU A 56 21.76 -23.81 5.54
C GLU A 56 20.89 -22.73 6.19
N LYS A 57 21.39 -22.05 7.21
CA LYS A 57 20.75 -20.93 7.90
C LYS A 57 20.38 -19.82 6.93
N ALA A 58 21.30 -19.40 6.05
CA ALA A 58 21.01 -18.40 5.02
C ALA A 58 19.88 -18.84 4.07
N ARG A 59 19.87 -20.11 3.68
CA ARG A 59 18.83 -20.72 2.83
C ARG A 59 17.46 -20.74 3.53
N LEU A 60 17.42 -21.19 4.78
CA LEU A 60 16.19 -21.28 5.59
C LEU A 60 15.61 -19.90 5.91
N LYS A 61 16.44 -18.93 6.30
CA LYS A 61 16.02 -17.53 6.49
C LYS A 61 15.37 -16.96 5.22
N LYS A 62 15.92 -17.26 4.04
CA LYS A 62 15.33 -16.85 2.75
C LYS A 62 14.04 -17.60 2.42
N LYS A 63 13.96 -18.90 2.71
CA LYS A 63 12.80 -19.77 2.49
C LYS A 63 11.61 -19.36 3.36
N TYR A 64 11.84 -19.10 4.64
CA TYR A 64 10.79 -18.78 5.60
C TYR A 64 10.52 -17.28 5.72
N GLY A 65 11.44 -16.41 5.27
CA GLY A 65 11.34 -14.97 5.44
C GLY A 65 11.53 -14.52 6.90
N ILE A 66 12.10 -15.38 7.75
CA ILE A 66 12.36 -15.15 9.16
C ILE A 66 13.86 -14.86 9.32
N ILE A 67 14.21 -13.80 10.05
CA ILE A 67 15.61 -13.48 10.40
C ILE A 67 15.99 -14.17 11.70
N SER A 68 15.09 -14.08 12.69
CA SER A 68 15.28 -14.58 14.05
C SER A 68 13.93 -14.65 14.76
N LEU A 69 13.92 -15.24 15.95
CA LEU A 69 12.78 -15.16 16.84
C LEU A 69 12.44 -13.70 17.16
N SER A 70 11.15 -13.36 17.15
CA SER A 70 10.67 -12.02 17.48
C SER A 70 10.78 -11.78 18.98
N PRO A 71 11.17 -10.57 19.44
CA PRO A 71 11.15 -10.24 20.87
C PRO A 71 9.76 -10.42 21.51
N PHE A 72 8.70 -10.21 20.74
CA PHE A 72 7.31 -10.38 21.18
C PHE A 72 6.92 -11.83 21.48
N TRP A 73 7.69 -12.81 20.98
CA TRP A 73 7.48 -14.22 21.31
C TRP A 73 7.61 -14.51 22.82
N LYS A 74 8.38 -13.69 23.55
CA LYS A 74 8.58 -13.85 24.99
C LYS A 74 7.37 -13.41 25.83
N ILE A 75 6.38 -12.75 25.22
CA ILE A 75 5.20 -12.28 25.91
C ILE A 75 4.19 -13.43 25.93
N ASN A 76 3.83 -13.87 27.14
CA ASN A 76 2.85 -14.94 27.31
C ASN A 76 1.53 -14.58 26.65
N ASN A 77 0.95 -15.55 25.91
CA ASN A 77 -0.31 -15.41 25.19
C ASN A 77 -0.31 -14.31 24.11
N PHE A 78 0.85 -13.84 23.66
CA PHE A 78 0.95 -12.90 22.55
C PHE A 78 1.08 -13.63 21.21
N ASP A 79 0.03 -13.56 20.40
CA ASP A 79 0.06 -14.02 19.02
C ASP A 79 0.56 -12.90 18.10
N ILE A 80 1.84 -13.00 17.74
CA ILE A 80 2.48 -12.05 16.84
C ILE A 80 1.67 -11.84 15.56
N PHE A 81 1.03 -12.86 14.97
CA PHE A 81 0.36 -12.72 13.68
C PHE A 81 -1.03 -12.09 13.77
N HIS A 82 -1.69 -12.18 14.93
CA HIS A 82 -3.06 -11.71 15.12
C HIS A 82 -3.16 -10.47 16.00
N GLN A 83 -2.11 -10.12 16.74
CA GLN A 83 -2.11 -9.03 17.73
C GLN A 83 -1.13 -7.90 17.40
N THR A 84 -0.69 -7.82 16.15
CA THR A 84 0.05 -6.65 15.65
C THR A 84 -0.77 -5.91 14.62
N GLY A 85 -0.78 -4.58 14.72
CA GLY A 85 -1.43 -3.70 13.76
C GLY A 85 -0.62 -3.51 12.47
N ILE A 86 -1.31 -3.10 11.41
CA ILE A 86 -0.68 -2.58 10.18
C ILE A 86 -0.51 -1.07 10.30
N ASP A 87 0.70 -0.57 10.08
CA ASP A 87 0.96 0.87 9.95
C ASP A 87 0.33 1.40 8.65
N ILE A 88 -0.81 2.07 8.80
CA ILE A 88 -1.60 2.55 7.68
C ILE A 88 -0.90 3.67 6.89
N MET A 89 -0.15 4.54 7.58
CA MET A 89 0.57 5.65 6.96
C MET A 89 1.66 5.10 6.03
N HIS A 90 2.44 4.14 6.53
CA HIS A 90 3.50 3.53 5.75
C HIS A 90 2.96 2.71 4.58
N VAL A 91 1.91 1.93 4.80
CA VAL A 91 1.36 1.05 3.76
C VAL A 91 0.63 1.85 2.69
N LEU A 92 -0.30 2.71 3.10
CA LEU A 92 -1.20 3.41 2.22
C LEU A 92 -0.55 4.67 1.66
N LEU A 93 -0.24 5.66 2.51
CA LEU A 93 0.19 6.99 2.06
C LEU A 93 1.63 7.00 1.51
N GLU A 94 2.58 6.42 2.24
CA GLU A 94 3.99 6.35 1.79
C GLU A 94 4.27 5.25 0.77
N GLY A 95 3.28 4.41 0.50
CA GLY A 95 3.41 3.23 -0.35
C GLY A 95 2.50 3.29 -1.56
N ILE A 96 1.27 2.82 -1.37
CA ILE A 96 0.31 2.59 -2.44
C ILE A 96 -0.09 3.91 -3.11
N CYS A 97 -0.37 4.96 -2.35
CA CYS A 97 -0.78 6.26 -2.86
C CYS A 97 0.32 6.91 -3.72
N GLN A 98 1.58 6.86 -3.27
CA GLN A 98 2.72 7.32 -4.08
C GLN A 98 2.80 6.57 -5.41
N ARG A 99 2.60 5.25 -5.38
CA ARG A 99 2.63 4.41 -6.57
C ARG A 99 1.48 4.71 -7.53
N GLU A 100 0.26 4.82 -7.02
CA GLU A 100 -0.96 5.11 -7.77
C GLU A 100 -0.83 6.45 -8.49
N LEU A 101 -0.54 7.52 -7.75
CA LEU A 101 -0.46 8.86 -8.32
C LEU A 101 0.67 8.96 -9.36
N LYS A 102 1.81 8.30 -9.13
CA LYS A 102 2.88 8.20 -10.15
C LYS A 102 2.40 7.56 -11.44
N LEU A 103 1.65 6.46 -11.36
CA LEU A 103 1.16 5.73 -12.53
C LEU A 103 0.05 6.51 -13.26
N LEU A 104 -0.86 7.13 -12.52
CA LEU A 104 -1.91 7.99 -13.08
C LEU A 104 -1.32 9.15 -13.87
N LEU A 105 -0.38 9.92 -13.29
CA LEU A 105 0.23 11.06 -13.96
C LEU A 105 1.00 10.64 -15.22
N LYS A 106 1.68 9.49 -15.17
CA LYS A 106 2.33 8.89 -16.35
C LYS A 106 1.31 8.49 -17.42
N HIS A 107 0.18 7.91 -17.02
CA HIS A 107 -0.88 7.54 -17.96
C HIS A 107 -1.46 8.77 -18.67
N ILE A 108 -1.75 9.85 -17.92
CA ILE A 108 -2.23 11.12 -18.47
C ILE A 108 -1.24 11.70 -19.49
N GLN A 109 0.06 11.63 -19.20
CA GLN A 109 1.12 12.04 -20.14
C GLN A 109 1.14 11.17 -21.40
N GLN A 110 1.06 9.83 -21.24
CA GLN A 110 1.11 8.89 -22.37
C GLN A 110 -0.09 9.03 -23.31
N GLN A 111 -1.27 9.33 -22.76
CA GLN A 111 -2.48 9.63 -23.53
C GLN A 111 -2.47 11.05 -24.12
N LYS A 112 -1.42 11.84 -23.88
CA LYS A 112 -1.24 13.22 -24.35
C LYS A 112 -2.33 14.21 -23.86
N PHE A 113 -3.01 13.89 -22.76
CA PHE A 113 -3.98 14.80 -22.15
C PHE A 113 -3.30 16.01 -21.49
N ALA A 114 -2.14 15.80 -20.88
CA ALA A 114 -1.27 16.87 -20.36
C ALA A 114 0.17 16.37 -20.24
N ASN A 115 1.15 17.26 -20.40
CA ASN A 115 2.54 16.92 -20.14
C ASN A 115 2.88 17.05 -18.63
N LEU A 116 4.00 16.44 -18.21
CA LEU A 116 4.42 16.43 -16.80
C LEU A 116 4.72 17.83 -16.23
N SER A 117 5.21 18.77 -17.05
CA SER A 117 5.47 20.15 -16.61
C SER A 117 4.16 20.88 -16.30
N SER A 118 3.16 20.76 -17.19
CA SER A 118 1.82 21.29 -16.97
C SER A 118 1.17 20.68 -15.73
N LEU A 119 1.25 19.36 -15.55
CA LEU A 119 0.72 18.67 -14.35
C LEU A 119 1.42 19.15 -13.07
N THR A 120 2.75 19.27 -13.09
CA THR A 120 3.53 19.78 -11.95
C THR A 120 3.11 21.20 -11.61
N SER A 121 2.97 22.07 -12.61
CA SER A 121 2.54 23.46 -12.44
C SER A 121 1.13 23.54 -11.86
N MET A 122 0.16 22.77 -12.37
CA MET A 122 -1.20 22.71 -11.84
C MET A 122 -1.22 22.29 -10.37
N ILE A 123 -0.45 21.27 -10.01
CA ILE A 123 -0.40 20.73 -8.64
C ILE A 123 0.29 21.72 -7.69
N ARG A 124 1.40 22.34 -8.09
CA ARG A 124 2.15 23.27 -7.22
C ARG A 124 1.46 24.60 -7.02
N ASN A 125 0.80 25.11 -8.06
CA ASN A 125 0.15 26.43 -8.04
C ASN A 125 -1.29 26.38 -7.54
N PHE A 126 -1.79 25.21 -7.16
CA PHE A 126 -3.11 25.09 -6.55
C PHE A 126 -3.12 25.75 -5.16
N GLN A 127 -4.21 26.45 -4.84
CA GLN A 127 -4.39 27.07 -3.54
C GLN A 127 -4.88 26.02 -2.54
N TYR A 128 -3.94 25.39 -1.84
CA TYR A 128 -4.24 24.49 -0.72
C TYR A 128 -4.77 25.30 0.47
N GLY A 129 -5.57 24.66 1.33
CA GLY A 129 -6.05 25.29 2.56
C GLY A 129 -4.89 25.73 3.46
N CYS A 130 -5.06 26.82 4.23
CA CYS A 130 -4.00 27.42 5.05
C CYS A 130 -3.30 26.47 6.04
N ASN A 131 -4.00 25.41 6.47
CA ASN A 131 -3.50 24.41 7.41
C ASN A 131 -3.19 23.06 6.74
N GLU A 132 -3.28 22.96 5.41
CA GLU A 132 -3.06 21.73 4.66
C GLU A 132 -1.66 21.71 4.06
N PRO A 133 -0.89 20.63 4.23
CA PRO A 133 0.41 20.48 3.60
C PRO A 133 0.32 20.62 2.08
N SER A 134 0.91 21.69 1.53
CA SER A 134 1.14 21.81 0.10
C SER A 134 2.31 20.91 -0.33
N PRO A 135 2.33 20.39 -1.56
CA PRO A 135 3.47 19.66 -2.09
C PRO A 135 4.76 20.48 -1.98
N SER A 136 5.77 19.91 -1.35
CA SER A 136 7.10 20.52 -1.23
C SER A 136 7.80 20.66 -2.58
N ASP A 137 8.95 21.36 -2.60
CA ASP A 137 9.79 21.51 -3.79
C ASP A 137 10.27 20.17 -4.38
N LYS A 138 10.23 19.10 -3.58
CA LYS A 138 10.55 17.72 -3.98
C LYS A 138 9.46 17.09 -4.84
N PHE A 139 8.29 17.72 -4.94
CA PHE A 139 7.27 17.37 -5.91
C PHE A 139 7.63 17.99 -7.26
N ASN A 140 8.38 17.23 -8.06
CA ASN A 140 8.75 17.61 -9.41
C ASN A 140 8.66 16.38 -10.33
N LEU A 141 7.87 16.46 -11.39
CA LEU A 141 7.76 15.38 -12.37
C LEU A 141 8.81 15.66 -13.45
N SER A 142 10.01 15.06 -13.33
CA SER A 142 11.08 15.31 -14.31
C SER A 142 10.69 14.84 -15.71
N SER A 143 10.88 15.73 -16.69
CA SER A 143 10.69 15.42 -18.12
C SER A 143 11.86 14.65 -18.72
N GLU A 144 13.06 14.78 -18.13
CA GLU A 144 14.31 14.28 -18.71
C GLU A 144 14.39 12.75 -18.78
N ASP A 145 13.69 12.03 -17.90
CA ASP A 145 13.71 10.56 -17.83
C ASP A 145 12.38 9.89 -18.26
N ASN A 146 11.37 10.64 -18.71
CA ASN A 146 10.00 10.13 -18.91
C ASN A 146 9.44 9.35 -17.68
N GLU A 147 9.92 9.70 -16.49
CA GLU A 147 9.47 9.12 -15.24
C GLU A 147 8.97 10.21 -14.31
N ALA A 148 7.71 10.09 -13.87
CA ALA A 148 7.20 10.84 -12.73
C ALA A 148 8.01 10.45 -11.46
N LYS A 149 9.07 11.19 -11.16
CA LYS A 149 9.92 11.00 -9.98
C LYS A 149 9.60 12.08 -8.93
N PHE A 150 8.52 11.88 -8.18
CA PHE A 150 8.23 12.74 -7.03
C PHE A 150 8.28 11.94 -5.72
N ARG A 151 8.54 12.66 -4.62
CA ARG A 151 8.37 12.16 -3.26
C ARG A 151 7.50 13.14 -2.50
N ALA A 152 6.57 12.60 -1.73
CA ALA A 152 5.71 13.35 -0.82
C ALA A 152 5.66 12.59 0.50
N SER A 153 5.69 13.33 1.61
CA SER A 153 5.37 12.80 2.95
C SER A 153 3.95 12.24 2.99
N ALA A 154 3.63 11.48 4.04
CA ALA A 154 2.29 10.96 4.25
C ALA A 154 1.23 12.09 4.26
N SER A 155 1.52 13.19 4.95
CA SER A 155 0.62 14.34 5.07
C SER A 155 0.41 15.11 3.74
N GLU A 156 1.47 15.30 2.95
CA GLU A 156 1.38 15.87 1.59
C GLU A 156 0.60 14.93 0.67
N MET A 157 0.81 13.61 0.78
CA MET A 157 0.10 12.63 -0.04
C MET A 157 -1.41 12.61 0.25
N LEU A 158 -1.79 12.70 1.53
CA LEU A 158 -3.20 12.80 1.91
C LEU A 158 -3.83 14.07 1.33
N SER A 159 -3.12 15.20 1.41
CA SER A 159 -3.54 16.47 0.82
C SER A 159 -3.69 16.35 -0.70
N LEU A 160 -2.73 15.74 -1.38
CA LEU A 160 -2.80 15.48 -2.82
C LEU A 160 -4.03 14.65 -3.19
N PHE A 161 -4.30 13.54 -2.51
CA PHE A 161 -5.49 12.71 -2.78
C PHE A 161 -6.81 13.43 -2.51
N LYS A 162 -6.82 14.38 -1.58
CA LYS A 162 -7.96 15.27 -1.33
C LYS A 162 -8.16 16.27 -2.47
N TYR A 163 -7.09 16.90 -2.97
CA TYR A 163 -7.18 18.05 -3.88
C TYR A 163 -7.04 17.72 -5.38
N ILE A 164 -6.43 16.60 -5.77
CA ILE A 164 -6.26 16.17 -7.17
C ILE A 164 -7.59 16.24 -7.97
N PRO A 165 -8.74 15.75 -7.48
CA PRO A 165 -10.00 15.86 -8.22
C PRO A 165 -10.38 17.31 -8.54
N PHE A 166 -10.17 18.23 -7.61
CA PHE A 166 -10.46 19.66 -7.81
C PHE A 166 -9.46 20.32 -8.76
N ILE A 167 -8.17 19.97 -8.64
CA ILE A 167 -7.11 20.44 -9.55
C ILE A 167 -7.44 20.04 -10.99
N PHE A 168 -7.78 18.77 -11.21
CA PHE A 168 -8.08 18.24 -12.53
C PHE A 168 -9.41 18.76 -13.09
N HIS A 169 -10.40 18.99 -12.24
CA HIS A 169 -11.66 19.59 -12.66
C HIS A 169 -11.45 21.03 -13.14
N ARG A 170 -10.70 21.84 -12.38
CA ARG A 170 -10.40 23.24 -12.72
C ARG A 170 -9.63 23.38 -14.03
N SER A 171 -8.83 22.38 -14.41
CA SER A 171 -8.08 22.36 -15.68
C SER A 171 -8.79 21.62 -16.81
N HIS A 172 -10.07 21.24 -16.64
CA HIS A 172 -10.86 20.42 -17.58
C HIS A 172 -10.27 19.02 -17.87
N LEU A 173 -9.25 18.60 -17.12
CA LEU A 173 -8.65 17.27 -17.27
C LEU A 173 -9.61 16.16 -16.90
N THR A 174 -10.52 16.38 -15.94
CA THR A 174 -11.51 15.39 -15.53
C THR A 174 -12.38 14.91 -16.69
N GLU A 175 -12.76 15.80 -17.61
CA GLU A 175 -13.56 15.44 -18.79
C GLU A 175 -12.79 14.48 -19.71
N LEU A 176 -11.50 14.75 -19.93
CA LEU A 176 -10.60 13.96 -20.77
C LEU A 176 -10.29 12.57 -20.19
N ILE A 177 -10.16 12.48 -18.85
CA ILE A 177 -9.77 11.23 -18.17
C ILE A 177 -10.94 10.46 -17.58
N SER A 178 -12.18 10.96 -17.68
CA SER A 178 -13.36 10.38 -17.05
C SER A 178 -13.59 8.91 -17.41
N ALA A 179 -13.31 8.53 -18.66
CA ALA A 179 -13.40 7.16 -19.16
C ALA A 179 -12.12 6.32 -18.91
N SER A 180 -11.06 6.91 -18.35
CA SER A 180 -9.80 6.20 -18.08
C SER A 180 -9.95 5.27 -16.88
N VAL A 181 -9.57 4.01 -17.08
CA VAL A 181 -9.50 3.00 -16.01
C VAL A 181 -8.52 3.43 -14.90
N GLY A 182 -7.45 4.17 -15.25
CA GLY A 182 -6.51 4.70 -14.26
C GLY A 182 -7.13 5.77 -13.37
N TRP A 183 -8.00 6.62 -13.92
CA TRP A 183 -8.76 7.58 -13.11
C TRP A 183 -9.74 6.88 -12.17
N HIS A 184 -10.43 5.84 -12.64
CA HIS A 184 -11.30 5.04 -11.79
C HIS A 184 -10.53 4.33 -10.66
N SER A 185 -9.35 3.77 -10.95
CA SER A 185 -8.44 3.19 -9.95
C SER A 185 -8.10 4.21 -8.85
N PHE A 186 -7.74 5.44 -9.23
CA PHE A 186 -7.42 6.51 -8.29
C PHE A 186 -8.61 6.87 -7.39
N LEU A 187 -9.82 6.97 -7.96
CA LEU A 187 -11.04 7.27 -7.19
C LEU A 187 -11.39 6.15 -6.19
N LEU A 188 -11.25 4.89 -6.58
CA LEU A 188 -11.44 3.76 -5.66
C LEU A 188 -10.43 3.79 -4.50
N LEU A 189 -9.15 4.06 -4.79
CA LEU A 189 -8.15 4.21 -3.74
C LEU A 189 -8.47 5.37 -2.79
N ARG A 190 -8.99 6.47 -3.32
CA ARG A 190 -9.43 7.61 -2.51
C ARG A 190 -10.56 7.23 -1.56
N GLU A 191 -11.53 6.42 -1.99
CA GLU A 191 -12.57 5.90 -1.10
C GLU A 191 -12.01 4.96 -0.03
N ILE A 192 -11.07 4.08 -0.39
CA ILE A 192 -10.35 3.22 0.55
C ILE A 192 -9.63 4.06 1.62
N ILE A 193 -8.94 5.14 1.23
CA ILE A 193 -8.28 6.08 2.16
C ILE A 193 -9.32 6.70 3.11
N SER A 194 -10.46 7.14 2.58
CA SER A 194 -11.50 7.79 3.37
C SER A 194 -12.03 6.88 4.49
N ILE A 195 -12.29 5.60 4.19
CA ILE A 195 -12.78 4.64 5.18
C ILE A 195 -11.65 4.24 6.13
N SER A 196 -10.44 3.99 5.61
CA SER A 196 -9.30 3.56 6.42
C SER A 196 -8.86 4.61 7.45
N LEU A 197 -9.07 5.89 7.17
CA LEU A 197 -8.72 7.01 8.04
C LEU A 197 -9.92 7.61 8.81
N ALA A 198 -11.10 6.99 8.72
CA ALA A 198 -12.26 7.42 9.49
C ALA A 198 -12.00 7.22 10.99
N SER A 199 -12.41 8.16 11.84
CA SER A 199 -12.25 8.05 13.30
C SER A 199 -13.16 6.98 13.91
N GLU A 200 -14.32 6.79 13.30
CA GLU A 200 -15.36 5.85 13.72
C GLU A 200 -15.75 5.00 12.52
N ILE A 201 -15.98 3.72 12.78
CA ILE A 201 -16.27 2.73 11.76
C ILE A 201 -17.38 1.81 12.26
N ASP A 202 -18.30 1.45 11.38
CA ASP A 202 -19.29 0.41 11.64
C ASP A 202 -18.99 -0.83 10.79
N ILE A 203 -19.72 -1.92 11.04
CA ILE A 203 -19.53 -3.20 10.34
C ILE A 203 -19.76 -3.03 8.84
N THR A 204 -20.76 -2.25 8.44
CA THR A 204 -21.08 -1.98 7.04
C THR A 204 -19.93 -1.24 6.32
N SER A 205 -19.23 -0.35 7.01
CA SER A 205 -18.05 0.33 6.49
C SER A 205 -16.89 -0.63 6.27
N ILE A 206 -16.74 -1.64 7.13
CA ILE A 206 -15.72 -2.68 6.97
C ILE A 206 -16.05 -3.57 5.75
N GLU A 207 -17.29 -4.04 5.62
CA GLU A 207 -17.74 -4.84 4.47
C GLU A 207 -17.54 -4.06 3.16
N LYS A 208 -17.91 -2.77 3.16
CA LYS A 208 -17.69 -1.86 2.03
C LYS A 208 -16.21 -1.72 1.70
N LEU A 209 -15.34 -1.61 2.70
CA LEU A 209 -13.89 -1.52 2.50
C LEU A 209 -13.34 -2.77 1.80
N GLU A 210 -13.77 -3.97 2.22
CA GLU A 210 -13.32 -5.23 1.61
C GLU A 210 -13.75 -5.35 0.14
N GLU A 211 -14.97 -4.92 -0.19
CA GLU A 211 -15.45 -4.84 -1.57
C GLU A 211 -14.61 -3.81 -2.38
N LEU A 212 -14.42 -2.61 -1.83
CA LEU A 212 -13.64 -1.55 -2.46
C LEU A 212 -12.19 -1.97 -2.72
N VAL A 213 -11.55 -2.65 -1.77
CA VAL A 213 -10.19 -3.17 -1.93
C VAL A 213 -10.14 -4.18 -3.08
N THR A 214 -11.08 -5.12 -3.13
CA THR A 214 -11.14 -6.10 -4.22
C THR A 214 -11.28 -5.41 -5.57
N ARG A 215 -12.22 -4.46 -5.67
CA ARG A 215 -12.47 -3.67 -6.89
C ARG A 215 -11.25 -2.86 -7.29
N TYR A 216 -10.66 -2.12 -6.35
CA TYR A 216 -9.44 -1.33 -6.57
C TYR A 216 -8.31 -2.19 -7.13
N LEU A 217 -8.04 -3.33 -6.51
CA LEU A 217 -6.96 -4.23 -6.94
C LEU A 217 -7.17 -4.71 -8.38
N ILE A 218 -8.39 -5.12 -8.74
CA ILE A 218 -8.73 -5.53 -10.11
C ILE A 218 -8.59 -4.34 -11.09
N THR A 219 -9.15 -3.18 -10.74
CA THR A 219 -9.10 -1.98 -11.57
C THR A 219 -7.66 -1.47 -11.77
N PHE A 220 -6.83 -1.52 -10.73
CA PHE A 220 -5.42 -1.18 -10.77
C PHE A 220 -4.66 -2.06 -11.77
N ASP A 221 -4.92 -3.38 -11.74
CA ASP A 221 -4.30 -4.32 -12.67
C ASP A 221 -4.75 -4.08 -14.10
N ASN A 222 -6.02 -3.74 -14.31
CA ASN A 222 -6.54 -3.39 -15.63
C ASN A 222 -5.94 -2.08 -16.15
N ALA A 223 -5.69 -1.10 -15.27
CA ALA A 223 -5.14 0.20 -15.64
C ALA A 223 -3.63 0.15 -15.94
N TYR A 224 -2.87 -0.59 -15.12
CA TYR A 224 -1.41 -0.49 -15.09
C TYR A 224 -0.68 -1.84 -15.25
N GLY A 225 -1.39 -2.96 -15.14
CA GLY A 225 -0.85 -4.32 -15.14
C GLY A 225 -0.40 -4.80 -13.76
N TYR A 226 -0.68 -6.06 -13.43
CA TYR A 226 -0.38 -6.68 -12.12
C TYR A 226 1.09 -6.59 -11.69
N VAL A 227 2.01 -6.50 -12.66
CA VAL A 227 3.45 -6.33 -12.41
C VAL A 227 3.76 -5.01 -11.70
N GLN A 228 2.86 -4.03 -11.78
CA GLN A 228 3.03 -2.74 -11.12
C GLN A 228 2.64 -2.77 -9.63
N ARG A 229 1.96 -3.81 -9.15
CA ARG A 229 1.67 -3.96 -7.72
C ARG A 229 2.97 -4.09 -6.93
N ILE A 230 3.17 -3.14 -6.02
CA ILE A 230 4.18 -3.28 -4.97
C ILE A 230 3.66 -4.22 -3.89
N PRO A 231 4.54 -4.91 -3.14
CA PRO A 231 4.11 -5.80 -2.06
C PRO A 231 3.05 -5.19 -1.13
N LYS A 232 3.16 -3.89 -0.80
CA LYS A 232 2.20 -3.20 0.08
C LYS A 232 0.73 -3.33 -0.36
N HIS A 233 0.44 -3.48 -1.65
CA HIS A 233 -0.94 -3.69 -2.15
C HIS A 233 -1.60 -4.91 -1.53
N HIS A 234 -0.84 -5.97 -1.26
CA HIS A 234 -1.39 -7.15 -0.61
C HIS A 234 -1.89 -6.84 0.81
N LEU A 235 -1.30 -5.88 1.53
CA LEU A 235 -1.75 -5.57 2.88
C LEU A 235 -3.17 -4.99 2.91
N LEU A 236 -3.65 -4.42 1.80
CA LEU A 236 -5.03 -3.93 1.71
C LEU A 236 -6.06 -5.03 1.97
N VAL A 237 -5.80 -6.27 1.52
CA VAL A 237 -6.79 -7.36 1.69
C VAL A 237 -6.96 -7.78 3.15
N HIS A 238 -6.09 -7.31 4.05
CA HIS A 238 -6.15 -7.54 5.48
C HIS A 238 -6.73 -6.35 6.25
N PHE A 239 -7.07 -5.25 5.59
CA PHE A 239 -7.57 -4.06 6.29
C PHE A 239 -8.90 -4.32 7.02
N GLY A 240 -9.83 -5.04 6.38
CA GLY A 240 -11.12 -5.37 7.00
C GLY A 240 -10.95 -6.21 8.27
N GLU A 241 -10.15 -7.28 8.20
CA GLU A 241 -9.83 -8.10 9.36
C GLU A 241 -9.16 -7.28 10.49
N GLN A 242 -8.23 -6.39 10.14
CA GLN A 242 -7.58 -5.52 11.13
C GLN A 242 -8.59 -4.57 11.79
N MET A 243 -9.56 -4.06 11.03
CA MET A 243 -10.61 -3.20 11.55
C MET A 243 -11.57 -3.95 12.48
N HIS A 244 -11.91 -5.19 12.17
CA HIS A 244 -12.68 -6.05 13.06
C HIS A 244 -11.96 -6.32 14.39
N ARG A 245 -10.63 -6.43 14.37
CA ARG A 245 -9.82 -6.74 15.57
C ARG A 245 -9.49 -5.51 16.42
N PHE A 246 -9.16 -4.39 15.78
CA PHE A 246 -8.56 -3.24 16.45
C PHE A 246 -9.38 -1.95 16.36
N GLY A 247 -10.50 -1.96 15.62
CA GLY A 247 -11.26 -0.76 15.32
C GLY A 247 -10.60 0.06 14.22
N SER A 248 -10.72 1.39 14.28
CA SER A 248 -10.23 2.26 13.21
C SER A 248 -8.72 2.12 12.97
N LEU A 249 -8.33 1.93 11.70
CA LEU A 249 -6.91 1.88 11.29
C LEU A 249 -6.20 3.24 11.46
N ARG A 250 -6.93 4.33 11.65
CA ARG A 250 -6.34 5.66 11.88
C ARG A 250 -5.38 5.66 13.07
N PHE A 251 -5.62 4.82 14.07
CA PHE A 251 -4.87 4.80 15.33
C PHE A 251 -3.78 3.72 15.36
N THR A 252 -3.45 3.09 14.23
CA THR A 252 -2.46 2.00 14.15
C THR A 252 -1.06 2.44 13.69
N SER A 253 -0.83 3.75 13.54
CA SER A 253 0.45 4.37 13.14
C SER A 253 0.92 5.39 14.15
#